data_AF-A0A835AIC2-F1
#
_entry.id   AF-A0A835AIC2-F1
#
_cell.length_a   1.000
_cell.length_b   1.000
_cell.length_c   1.000
_cell.angle_alpha   90.00
_cell.angle_beta   90.00
_cell.angle_gamma   90.00
#
_symmetry.space_group_name_H-M   'P 1'
#
loop_
_entity.id
_entity.type
_entity.pdbx_description
1 polymer ?
#
loop_
_entity_poly.entity_id
_entity_poly.type
_entity_poly.pdbx_seq_one_letter_code
_entity_poly.pdbx_strand_id
1 'polypeptide(L)'
;MRPEIGLDVDKLQMLLSFKKQGARLVEASLDDHAGLVAAVAQADVVISAMSGAHIRSHNLHLQHKLVEAIKEAGNVKVIFSFSEN
;
A
#
# COMPACT_ATOMS: atom_id res chain seq x y z
N MET A 1 -15.04 -25.25 5.13
CA MET A 1 -13.82 -24.67 4.54
C MET A 1 -13.58 -23.31 5.17
N ARG A 2 -12.39 -23.05 5.72
CA ARG A 2 -12.05 -21.72 6.28
C ARG A 2 -11.90 -20.73 5.12
N PRO A 3 -12.75 -19.69 5.01
CA PRO A 3 -12.69 -18.70 3.91
C PRO A 3 -11.35 -17.96 3.83
N GLU A 4 -10.65 -17.90 4.96
CA GLU A 4 -9.41 -17.16 5.17
C GLU A 4 -8.28 -17.67 4.28
N ILE A 5 -8.18 -19.00 4.09
CA ILE A 5 -7.14 -19.62 3.26
C ILE A 5 -7.40 -19.39 1.76
N GLY A 6 -8.67 -19.32 1.34
CA GLY A 6 -9.03 -19.06 -0.06
C GLY A 6 -8.73 -17.62 -0.47
N LEU A 7 -9.05 -16.66 0.40
CA LEU A 7 -8.81 -15.24 0.16
C LEU A 7 -7.31 -14.92 0.00
N ASP A 8 -6.46 -15.59 0.78
CA ASP A 8 -5.01 -15.39 0.72
C ASP A 8 -4.41 -16.00 -0.55
N VAL A 9 -4.95 -17.11 -1.05
CA VAL A 9 -4.52 -17.70 -2.33
C VAL A 9 -4.86 -16.77 -3.50
N ASP A 10 -6.06 -16.20 -3.54
CA ASP A 10 -6.49 -15.29 -4.61
C ASP A 10 -5.63 -14.01 -4.64
N LYS A 11 -5.34 -13.43 -3.46
CA LYS A 11 -4.43 -12.28 -3.34
C LYS A 11 -3.03 -12.60 -3.83
N LEU A 12 -2.48 -13.75 -3.44
CA LEU A 12 -1.15 -14.18 -3.89
C LEU A 12 -1.12 -14.40 -5.40
N GLN A 13 -2.14 -15.03 -5.97
CA GLN A 13 -2.25 -15.18 -7.43
C GLN A 13 -2.32 -13.82 -8.14
N MET A 14 -3.06 -12.85 -7.59
CA MET A 14 -3.13 -11.50 -8.13
C MET A 14 -1.76 -10.80 -8.09
N LEU A 15 -1.05 -10.82 -6.96
CA LEU A 15 0.31 -10.25 -6.83
C LEU A 15 1.30 -10.90 -7.80
N LEU A 16 1.25 -12.22 -7.96
CA LEU A 16 2.08 -12.95 -8.91
C LEU A 16 1.75 -12.58 -10.36
N SER A 17 0.49 -12.31 -10.67
CA SER A 17 0.08 -11.86 -12.00
C SER A 17 0.65 -10.48 -12.34
N PHE A 18 0.71 -9.56 -11.37
CA PHE A 18 1.37 -8.26 -11.54
C PHE A 18 2.87 -8.42 -11.74
N LYS A 19 3.51 -9.30 -10.97
CA LYS A 19 4.94 -9.61 -11.14
C LYS A 19 5.22 -10.17 -12.54
N LYS A 20 4.34 -11.04 -13.07
CA LYS A 20 4.44 -11.56 -14.44
C LYS A 20 4.27 -10.48 -15.50
N GLN A 21 3.50 -9.43 -15.24
CA GLN A 21 3.31 -8.28 -16.13
C GLN A 21 4.48 -7.27 -16.05
N GLY A 22 5.51 -7.55 -15.25
CA GLY A 22 6.69 -6.69 -15.12
C GLY A 22 6.64 -5.73 -13.92
N ALA A 23 5.63 -5.80 -13.07
CA ALA A 23 5.60 -5.00 -11.85
C ALA A 23 6.66 -5.51 -10.85
N ARG A 24 7.33 -4.58 -10.18
CA ARG A 24 8.22 -4.89 -9.06
C ARG A 24 7.44 -4.82 -7.76
N LEU A 25 7.23 -5.99 -7.14
CA LEU A 25 6.61 -6.05 -5.82
C LEU A 25 7.63 -5.67 -4.75
N VAL A 26 7.27 -4.72 -3.89
CA VAL A 26 8.06 -4.30 -2.72
C VAL A 26 7.22 -4.59 -1.49
N GLU A 27 7.77 -5.38 -0.58
CA GLU A 27 7.14 -5.65 0.72
C GLU A 27 7.50 -4.52 1.68
N ALA A 28 6.47 -3.87 2.23
CA ALA A 28 6.60 -2.87 3.26
C ALA A 28 5.38 -2.95 4.17
N SER A 29 5.58 -2.64 5.46
CA SER A 29 4.48 -2.58 6.43
C SER A 29 4.15 -1.12 6.72
N LEU A 30 2.86 -0.82 6.88
CA LEU A 30 2.43 0.50 7.36
C LEU A 30 2.76 0.72 8.84
N ASP A 31 3.12 -0.33 9.57
CA ASP A 31 3.56 -0.22 10.97
C ASP A 31 5.08 -0.04 11.10
N ASP A 32 5.83 -0.28 10.03
CA ASP A 32 7.27 0.00 9.93
C ASP A 32 7.52 1.26 9.11
N HIS A 33 7.61 2.40 9.81
CA HIS A 33 7.81 3.70 9.18
C HIS A 33 9.10 3.76 8.35
N ALA A 34 10.19 3.19 8.83
CA ALA A 34 11.47 3.23 8.13
C ALA A 34 11.43 2.42 6.82
N GLY A 35 10.83 1.22 6.86
CA GLY A 35 10.58 0.41 5.67
C GLY A 35 9.67 1.12 4.66
N LEU A 36 8.64 1.81 5.13
CA LEU A 36 7.72 2.57 4.28
C LEU A 36 8.42 3.75 3.60
N VAL A 37 9.23 4.53 4.32
CA VAL A 37 10.04 5.63 3.76
C VAL A 37 11.01 5.08 2.70
N ALA A 38 11.68 3.97 2.97
CA ALA A 38 12.59 3.34 2.02
C ALA A 38 11.88 2.81 0.76
N ALA A 39 10.64 2.33 0.89
CA ALA A 39 9.82 1.91 -0.24
C ALA A 39 9.39 3.12 -1.09
N VAL A 40 8.94 4.20 -0.44
CA VAL A 40 8.50 5.44 -1.11
C VAL A 40 9.67 6.16 -1.79
N ALA A 41 10.87 6.14 -1.20
CA ALA A 41 12.08 6.72 -1.76
C ALA A 41 12.48 6.10 -3.12
N GLN A 42 11.94 4.93 -3.47
CA GLN A 42 12.20 4.26 -4.74
C GLN A 42 11.22 4.64 -5.86
N ALA A 43 10.25 5.52 -5.60
CA ALA A 43 9.20 5.91 -6.53
C ALA A 43 9.05 7.45 -6.63
N ASP A 44 8.85 7.96 -7.84
CA ASP A 44 8.62 9.40 -8.07
C ASP A 44 7.16 9.84 -7.82
N VAL A 45 6.22 8.89 -7.90
CA VAL A 45 4.77 9.12 -7.77
C VAL A 45 4.19 8.01 -6.91
N VAL A 46 3.34 8.37 -5.94
CA VAL A 46 2.68 7.41 -5.04
C VAL A 46 1.17 7.47 -5.23
N ILE A 47 0.56 6.29 -5.45
CA ILE A 47 -0.89 6.12 -5.57
C ILE A 47 -1.36 5.19 -4.46
N SER A 48 -2.27 5.66 -3.62
CA SER A 48 -2.94 4.89 -2.57
C SER A 48 -4.30 4.41 -3.05
N ALA A 49 -4.47 3.09 -3.13
CA ALA A 49 -5.73 2.42 -3.46
C ALA A 49 -6.32 1.67 -2.24
N MET A 50 -6.05 2.15 -1.02
CA MET A 50 -6.57 1.54 0.20
C MET A 50 -8.12 1.64 0.25
N SER A 51 -8.81 0.50 0.27
CA SER A 51 -10.28 0.47 0.38
C SER A 51 -10.76 0.79 1.81
N GLY A 52 -11.80 1.62 1.93
CA GLY A 52 -12.38 2.06 3.21
C GLY A 52 -13.31 1.05 3.90
N ALA A 53 -13.71 -0.03 3.22
CA ALA A 53 -14.86 -0.84 3.60
C ALA A 53 -14.68 -1.72 4.86
N HIS A 54 -13.45 -2.03 5.29
CA HIS A 54 -13.22 -2.89 6.47
C HIS A 54 -12.78 -2.15 7.74
N ILE A 55 -12.46 -0.85 7.67
CA ILE A 55 -11.65 -0.20 8.70
C ILE A 55 -11.99 1.29 8.78
N ARG A 56 -13.16 1.64 9.33
CA ARG A 56 -13.57 3.07 9.43
C ARG A 56 -12.79 3.89 10.44
N SER A 57 -12.14 3.28 11.44
CA SER A 57 -11.40 3.99 12.49
C SER A 57 -9.86 3.93 12.38
N HIS A 58 -9.25 2.91 11.75
CA HIS A 58 -7.79 2.90 11.51
C HIS A 58 -7.37 3.52 10.16
N ASN A 59 -8.28 3.80 9.21
CA ASN A 59 -7.89 4.38 7.92
C ASN A 59 -7.27 5.77 8.06
N LEU A 60 -7.79 6.60 8.98
CA LEU A 60 -7.24 7.94 9.22
C LEU A 60 -5.78 7.84 9.69
N HIS A 61 -5.50 6.94 10.64
CA HIS A 61 -4.15 6.73 11.18
C HIS A 61 -3.17 6.19 10.13
N LEU A 62 -3.62 5.26 9.28
CA LEU A 62 -2.79 4.69 8.22
C LEU A 62 -2.52 5.69 7.09
N GLN A 63 -3.49 6.53 6.74
CA GLN A 63 -3.30 7.63 5.79
C GLN A 63 -2.31 8.67 6.36
N HIS A 64 -2.34 8.96 7.67
CA HIS A 64 -1.34 9.83 8.30
C HIS A 64 0.08 9.27 8.18
N LYS A 65 0.30 7.98 8.47
CA LYS A 65 1.62 7.35 8.35
C LYS A 65 2.19 7.39 6.93
N LEU A 66 1.34 7.14 5.93
CA LEU A 66 1.76 7.21 4.53
C LEU A 66 2.17 8.63 4.13
N VAL A 67 1.39 9.65 4.55
CA VAL A 67 1.70 11.05 4.26
C VAL A 67 2.99 11.49 4.97
N GLU A 68 3.23 11.05 6.21
CA GLU A 68 4.50 11.32 6.91
C GLU A 68 5.69 10.67 6.21
N ALA A 69 5.58 9.39 5.83
CA ALA A 69 6.64 8.70 5.12
C ALA A 69 6.97 9.36 3.77
N ILE A 70 5.95 9.84 3.05
CA ILE A 70 6.13 10.59 1.79
C ILE A 70 6.84 11.93 2.04
N LYS A 71 6.41 12.68 3.06
CA LYS A 71 7.05 13.95 3.42
C LYS A 71 8.53 13.76 3.76
N GLU A 72 8.84 12.68 4.46
CA GLU A 72 10.22 12.35 4.87
C GLU A 72 11.07 11.87 3.69
N ALA A 73 10.50 11.09 2.77
CA ALA A 73 11.21 10.64 1.57
C ALA A 73 11.56 11.82 0.62
N GLY A 74 10.72 12.87 0.58
CA GLY A 74 11.02 14.15 -0.08
C GLY A 74 11.17 14.10 -1.61
N ASN A 75 11.03 12.93 -2.23
CA ASN A 75 11.23 12.66 -3.65
C ASN A 75 9.92 12.56 -4.45
N VAL A 76 8.77 12.46 -3.78
CA VAL A 76 7.46 12.21 -4.41
C VAL A 76 6.85 13.50 -4.93
N LYS A 77 6.41 13.49 -6.19
CA LYS A 77 5.89 14.68 -6.89
C LYS A 77 4.38 14.88 -6.78
N VAL A 78 3.60 13.79 -6.76
CA VAL A 78 2.12 13.84 -6.75
C VAL A 78 1.56 12.64 -5.98
N ILE A 79 0.48 12.86 -5.22
CA ILE A 79 -0.23 11.82 -4.44
C ILE A 79 -1.67 11.72 -4.94
N PHE A 80 -2.11 10.49 -5.21
CA PHE A 80 -3.53 10.17 -5.46
C PHE A 80 -4.02 9.19 -4.41
N SER A 81 -5.09 9.54 -3.69
CA SER A 81 -5.75 8.66 -2.73
C SER A 81 -7.18 8.41 -3.18
N PHE A 82 -7.53 7.14 -3.41
CA PHE A 82 -8.90 6.74 -3.69
C PHE A 82 -9.55 6.26 -2.40
N SER A 83 -10.64 6.91 -2.00
CA SER A 83 -11.52 6.45 -0.93
C SER A 83 -12.85 6.08 -1.56
N GLU A 84 -13.13 4.78 -1.71
CA GLU A 84 -14.51 4.33 -1.99
C GLU A 84 -15.36 4.56 -0.74
N ASN A 85 -16.52 5.20 -0.94
CA ASN A 85 -17.50 5.58 0.08
C ASN A 85 -18.64 4.54 0.13
#